data_AF-A0A2N0SD53-F1
#
_entry.id   AF-A0A2N0SD53-F1
#
_cell.length_a   1.000
_cell.length_b   1.000
_cell.length_c   1.000
_cell.angle_alpha   90.00
_cell.angle_beta   90.00
_cell.angle_gamma   90.00
#
_symmetry.space_group_name_H-M   'P 1'
#
loop_
_entity.id
_entity.type
_entity.pdbx_description
1 polymer ?
#
loop_
_entity_poly.entity_id
_entity_poly.type
_entity_poly.pdbx_seq_one_letter_code
_entity_poly.pdbx_strand_id
1 'polypeptide(L)'
;MPNVGFLVKATAKLNPKYYIFNIFEIDYLDPNNAFGEWIIDKNDNDLIDDIFIFPNNTVIQIRMNGTYAWNNLSSIIPTNNPYKNTHIKSVYPSNNVNIGTTTLNITFLNAIALIQTTANISIYYETGINNSTLRHKFLCVKPHCIISDNSLSLTADIPEFTFNMPNAIYYVEIDDGFVKYKHDNITIPGIKEKNWNITTLSTESKCSNKDDNFKLGKLRFNSNGTEEFRKLPDADKKIFSEQMRIELANSIPVDDSRIEINDNKYEFDMVSSVNLYFSIQINPPNEDSFNKKCSEEVFDDLNSLIKTSKNFTTILDLNNHNNHTENIDKDYGFQEASSTFEKLIASFKNFIANRQYLIVIIVCLILTMLYFYGRYKNKKV
;
A
#
# COMPACT_ATOMS: atom_id res chain seq x y z
N MET A 1 -29.25 5.00 10.61
CA MET A 1 -29.43 3.54 10.42
C MET A 1 -28.62 3.19 9.18
N PRO A 2 -27.73 2.19 9.25
CA PRO A 2 -28.24 0.83 9.12
C PRO A 2 -27.50 -0.28 9.91
N ASN A 3 -28.28 -1.29 10.27
CA ASN A 3 -28.05 -2.74 10.10
C ASN A 3 -26.62 -3.25 10.34
N VAL A 4 -26.30 -3.73 11.55
CA VAL A 4 -25.14 -4.61 11.72
C VAL A 4 -25.27 -5.52 12.93
N GLY A 5 -24.99 -6.81 12.73
CA GLY A 5 -25.04 -7.87 13.73
C GLY A 5 -24.20 -7.62 14.99
N PHE A 6 -24.76 -7.69 16.20
CA PHE A 6 -24.02 -7.43 17.44
C PHE A 6 -23.65 -8.70 18.21
N LEU A 7 -22.62 -8.62 19.07
CA LEU A 7 -22.18 -9.73 19.92
C LEU A 7 -22.64 -9.52 21.37
N VAL A 8 -23.53 -10.36 21.91
CA VAL A 8 -23.94 -10.27 23.33
C VAL A 8 -23.04 -11.16 24.19
N LYS A 9 -22.37 -10.58 25.17
CA LYS A 9 -21.63 -11.31 26.20
C LYS A 9 -22.59 -11.70 27.33
N ALA A 10 -22.85 -12.99 27.50
CA ALA A 10 -23.54 -13.49 28.68
C ALA A 10 -22.52 -14.10 29.65
N THR A 11 -22.61 -13.72 30.92
CA THR A 11 -21.82 -14.29 32.00
C THR A 11 -22.71 -15.18 32.84
N ALA A 12 -22.63 -16.50 32.64
CA ALA A 12 -23.19 -17.49 33.55
C ALA A 12 -22.04 -18.27 34.19
N LYS A 13 -22.06 -18.38 35.53
CA LYS A 13 -21.17 -19.22 36.37
C LYS A 13 -19.74 -19.39 35.80
N LEU A 14 -18.96 -18.31 35.82
CA LEU A 14 -17.50 -18.27 35.55
C LEU A 14 -17.02 -18.45 34.10
N ASN A 15 -17.88 -18.76 33.13
CA ASN A 15 -17.49 -18.84 31.71
C ASN A 15 -18.23 -17.78 30.88
N PRO A 16 -17.52 -16.79 30.28
CA PRO A 16 -18.14 -15.86 29.35
C PRO A 16 -18.54 -16.60 28.07
N LYS A 17 -19.81 -16.49 27.67
CA LYS A 17 -20.29 -16.92 26.34
C LYS A 17 -20.60 -15.70 25.49
N TYR A 18 -20.25 -15.78 24.22
CA TYR A 18 -20.47 -14.72 23.24
C TYR A 18 -21.50 -15.18 22.21
N TYR A 19 -22.58 -14.42 22.05
CA TYR A 19 -23.63 -14.67 21.06
C TYR A 19 -23.47 -13.75 19.87
N ILE A 20 -23.30 -14.29 18.66
CA ILE A 20 -23.18 -13.52 17.41
C ILE A 20 -24.57 -13.35 16.81
N PHE A 21 -25.05 -12.11 16.74
CA PHE A 21 -26.26 -11.77 15.99
C PHE A 21 -25.85 -11.24 14.63
N ASN A 22 -26.54 -11.62 13.56
CA ASN A 22 -26.37 -11.09 12.21
C ASN A 22 -27.67 -10.35 11.86
N ILE A 23 -27.63 -9.05 11.56
CA ILE A 23 -28.84 -8.27 11.19
C ILE A 23 -28.70 -7.62 9.81
N PHE A 24 -28.40 -8.43 8.80
CA PHE A 24 -28.72 -8.06 7.43
C PHE A 24 -29.69 -9.08 6.82
N GLU A 25 -30.86 -8.57 6.41
CA GLU A 25 -31.96 -9.23 5.68
C GLU A 25 -32.31 -10.64 6.15
N ILE A 26 -33.07 -10.72 7.26
CA ILE A 26 -33.89 -11.91 7.52
C ILE A 26 -35.08 -11.84 6.56
N ASP A 27 -35.07 -12.67 5.53
CA ASP A 27 -36.27 -13.00 4.77
C ASP A 27 -37.15 -13.90 5.66
N TYR A 28 -38.19 -13.32 6.26
CA TYR A 28 -39.15 -14.03 7.13
C TYR A 28 -40.02 -15.04 6.37
N LEU A 29 -39.88 -15.15 5.05
CA LEU A 29 -40.54 -16.14 4.21
C LEU A 29 -39.64 -17.32 3.83
N ASP A 30 -38.35 -17.29 4.19
CA ASP A 30 -37.40 -18.38 3.95
C ASP A 30 -37.35 -19.33 5.15
N PRO A 31 -37.92 -20.55 5.07
CA PRO A 31 -37.90 -21.52 6.16
C PRO A 31 -36.51 -22.09 6.47
N ASN A 32 -35.47 -21.74 5.69
CA ASN A 32 -34.11 -22.28 5.83
C ASN A 32 -33.05 -21.28 6.35
N ASN A 33 -33.35 -19.97 6.46
CA ASN A 33 -32.34 -18.94 6.75
C ASN A 33 -32.57 -18.10 8.01
N ALA A 34 -33.64 -18.37 8.79
CA ALA A 34 -33.81 -17.80 10.11
C ALA A 34 -33.11 -18.67 11.17
N PHE A 35 -31.77 -18.64 11.24
CA PHE A 35 -31.03 -19.40 12.26
C PHE A 35 -30.09 -18.52 13.07
N GLY A 36 -30.35 -18.46 14.38
CA GLY A 36 -29.30 -18.57 15.39
C GLY A 36 -29.21 -20.04 15.80
N GLU A 37 -28.01 -20.62 15.75
CA GLU A 37 -27.80 -22.03 16.11
C GLU A 37 -27.96 -22.25 17.62
N TRP A 38 -28.65 -23.34 17.97
CA TRP A 38 -28.97 -23.76 19.33
C TRP A 38 -28.26 -25.08 19.62
N ILE A 39 -27.28 -25.07 20.54
CA ILE A 39 -26.69 -26.31 21.09
C ILE A 39 -26.68 -26.21 22.61
N ILE A 40 -27.56 -26.99 23.24
CA ILE A 40 -27.57 -27.24 24.69
C ILE A 40 -26.87 -28.57 24.94
N ASP A 41 -25.87 -28.58 25.80
CA ASP A 41 -25.52 -29.79 26.54
C ASP A 41 -26.22 -29.77 27.90
N LYS A 42 -26.96 -30.85 28.17
CA LYS A 42 -27.84 -31.01 29.33
C LYS A 42 -26.95 -31.22 30.56
N ASN A 43 -26.85 -30.25 31.47
CA ASN A 43 -26.53 -30.50 32.89
C ASN A 43 -26.62 -29.24 33.79
N ASP A 44 -27.66 -28.41 33.68
CA ASP A 44 -28.05 -27.54 34.81
C ASP A 44 -29.51 -27.09 34.70
N ASN A 45 -30.24 -27.09 35.83
CA ASN A 45 -31.71 -27.15 35.89
C ASN A 45 -32.41 -25.83 36.28
N ASP A 46 -31.74 -24.67 36.25
CA ASP A 46 -32.30 -23.42 36.84
C ASP A 46 -32.45 -22.21 35.89
N LEU A 47 -32.24 -22.37 34.58
CA LEU A 47 -32.49 -21.33 33.57
C LEU A 47 -33.21 -21.91 32.34
N ILE A 48 -34.29 -21.26 31.88
CA ILE A 48 -34.76 -21.41 30.51
C ILE A 48 -33.96 -20.35 29.74
N ASP A 49 -32.89 -20.75 29.07
CA ASP A 49 -31.98 -19.86 28.33
C ASP A 49 -32.60 -19.33 27.01
N ASP A 50 -33.92 -19.08 27.00
CA ASP A 50 -34.61 -18.49 25.85
C ASP A 50 -34.44 -16.97 25.91
N ILE A 51 -33.50 -16.50 25.08
CA ILE A 51 -33.21 -15.09 24.88
C ILE A 51 -33.95 -14.64 23.62
N PHE A 52 -34.91 -13.73 23.78
CA PHE A 52 -35.66 -13.13 22.68
C PHE A 52 -35.08 -11.75 22.38
N ILE A 53 -34.92 -11.44 21.10
CA ILE A 53 -34.40 -10.15 20.65
C ILE A 53 -35.42 -9.49 19.74
N PHE A 54 -35.78 -8.27 20.08
CA PHE A 54 -36.78 -7.49 19.36
C PHE A 54 -36.11 -6.53 18.37
N PRO A 55 -36.80 -6.15 17.27
CA PRO A 55 -36.30 -5.21 16.25
C PRO A 55 -35.86 -3.84 16.79
N ASN A 56 -36.27 -3.48 18.01
CA ASN A 56 -35.92 -2.24 18.69
C ASN A 56 -34.67 -2.38 19.58
N ASN A 57 -33.79 -3.35 19.33
CA ASN A 57 -32.56 -3.60 20.09
C ASN A 57 -32.79 -3.93 21.58
N THR A 58 -33.98 -4.47 21.91
CA THR A 58 -34.29 -4.94 23.26
C THR A 58 -34.06 -6.44 23.34
N VAL A 59 -33.27 -6.87 24.31
CA VAL A 59 -33.12 -8.30 24.64
C VAL A 59 -33.99 -8.61 25.83
N ILE A 60 -34.79 -9.66 25.73
CA ILE A 60 -35.60 -10.20 26.82
C ILE A 60 -35.08 -11.59 27.15
N GLN A 61 -34.68 -11.78 28.41
CA GLN A 61 -34.34 -13.08 28.97
C GLN A 61 -35.50 -13.55 29.85
N ILE A 62 -36.06 -14.73 29.57
CA ILE A 62 -37.06 -15.35 30.43
C ILE A 62 -36.35 -16.14 31.53
N ARG A 63 -36.78 -15.97 32.78
CA ARG A 63 -36.27 -16.73 33.93
C ARG A 63 -37.26 -17.85 34.27
N MET A 64 -36.77 -18.95 34.84
CA MET A 64 -37.61 -20.11 35.24
C MET A 64 -38.77 -19.77 36.18
N ASN A 65 -38.65 -18.69 36.95
CA ASN A 65 -39.72 -18.20 37.83
C ASN A 65 -40.83 -17.42 37.09
N GLY A 66 -40.83 -17.41 35.76
CA GLY A 66 -41.81 -16.67 34.94
C GLY A 66 -41.58 -15.16 34.87
N THR A 67 -40.50 -14.65 35.47
CA THR A 67 -40.11 -13.23 35.35
C THR A 67 -39.22 -13.02 34.14
N TYR A 68 -39.23 -11.81 33.58
CA TYR A 68 -38.35 -11.45 32.47
C TYR A 68 -37.39 -10.34 32.89
N ALA A 69 -36.16 -10.39 32.39
CA ALA A 69 -35.22 -9.29 32.43
C ALA A 69 -35.12 -8.71 31.03
N TRP A 70 -35.16 -7.39 30.89
CA TRP A 70 -34.94 -6.73 29.61
C TRP A 70 -33.72 -5.81 29.68
N ASN A 71 -32.95 -5.78 28.61
CA ASN A 71 -31.83 -4.85 28.45
C ASN A 71 -31.97 -4.10 27.13
N ASN A 72 -31.81 -2.78 27.18
CA ASN A 72 -31.72 -1.97 25.97
C ASN A 72 -30.27 -1.98 25.46
N LEU A 73 -30.06 -2.54 24.28
CA LEU A 73 -28.75 -2.58 23.63
C LEU A 73 -28.46 -1.33 22.77
N SER A 74 -29.35 -0.35 22.72
CA SER A 74 -29.18 0.87 21.90
C SER A 74 -27.93 1.68 22.24
N SER A 75 -27.43 1.59 23.47
CA SER A 75 -26.17 2.23 23.88
C SER A 75 -24.92 1.45 23.47
N ILE A 76 -25.08 0.18 23.10
CA ILE A 76 -24.00 -0.77 22.77
C ILE A 76 -23.89 -0.96 21.26
N ILE A 77 -24.99 -0.83 20.52
CA ILE A 77 -25.06 -1.04 19.06
C ILE A 77 -24.66 0.23 18.32
N PRO A 78 -23.48 0.27 17.66
CA PRO A 78 -23.07 1.42 16.87
C PRO A 78 -23.89 1.48 15.59
N THR A 79 -24.57 2.59 15.35
CA THR A 79 -25.53 2.75 14.25
C THR A 79 -24.92 2.95 12.86
N ASN A 80 -23.59 3.03 12.75
CA ASN A 80 -22.81 3.20 11.52
C ASN A 80 -21.35 2.74 11.73
N ASN A 81 -21.02 1.46 11.53
CA ASN A 81 -19.63 1.02 11.49
C ASN A 81 -19.12 1.11 10.03
N PRO A 82 -18.22 2.07 9.69
CA PRO A 82 -17.78 2.26 8.31
C PRO A 82 -17.00 1.05 7.77
N TYR A 83 -16.40 0.23 8.64
CA TYR A 83 -15.53 -0.88 8.28
C TYR A 83 -16.29 -2.19 7.96
N LYS A 84 -17.63 -2.18 8.04
CA LYS A 84 -18.52 -3.35 7.87
C LYS A 84 -18.09 -4.56 8.71
N ASN A 85 -17.49 -4.31 9.87
CA ASN A 85 -17.03 -5.32 10.81
C ASN A 85 -17.44 -4.93 12.24
N THR A 86 -18.41 -5.63 12.82
CA THR A 86 -18.99 -5.26 14.11
C THR A 86 -18.09 -5.52 15.31
N HIS A 87 -16.98 -6.22 15.14
CA HIS A 87 -16.04 -6.52 16.22
C HIS A 87 -15.00 -5.42 16.40
N ILE A 88 -14.84 -4.56 15.39
CA ILE A 88 -13.91 -3.44 15.37
C ILE A 88 -14.63 -2.21 15.92
N LYS A 89 -14.06 -1.64 16.98
CA LYS A 89 -14.53 -0.42 17.64
C LYS A 89 -14.06 0.83 16.90
N SER A 90 -12.78 0.87 16.54
CA SER A 90 -12.19 1.96 15.75
C SER A 90 -10.90 1.51 15.10
N VAL A 91 -10.45 2.27 14.11
CA VAL A 91 -9.16 2.07 13.46
C VAL A 91 -8.39 3.39 13.40
N TYR A 92 -7.09 3.28 13.22
CA TYR A 92 -6.18 4.37 12.89
C TYR A 92 -5.26 3.93 11.76
N PRO A 93 -5.07 4.77 10.72
CA PRO A 93 -5.74 6.05 10.47
C PRO A 93 -7.24 5.86 10.20
N SER A 94 -8.10 6.72 10.76
CA SER A 94 -9.55 6.53 10.64
C SER A 94 -10.13 7.03 9.31
N ASN A 95 -9.68 8.20 8.85
CA ASN A 95 -10.08 8.84 7.59
C ASN A 95 -8.88 9.50 6.91
N ASN A 96 -8.18 10.40 7.62
CA ASN A 96 -7.05 11.15 7.08
C ASN A 96 -5.73 10.69 7.71
N VAL A 97 -4.65 10.74 6.93
CA VAL A 97 -3.31 10.36 7.38
C VAL A 97 -2.24 11.31 6.85
N ASN A 98 -1.16 11.49 7.61
CA ASN A 98 0.03 12.15 7.11
C ASN A 98 0.83 11.18 6.21
N ILE A 99 1.47 11.74 5.19
CA ILE A 99 2.45 11.02 4.38
C ILE A 99 3.56 10.47 5.30
N GLY A 100 4.04 9.25 5.00
CA GLY A 100 5.07 8.59 5.80
C GLY A 100 4.57 7.91 7.08
N THR A 101 3.26 7.81 7.29
CA THR A 101 2.72 7.08 8.45
C THR A 101 3.06 5.59 8.36
N THR A 102 3.65 5.07 9.43
CA THR A 102 4.22 3.70 9.51
C THR A 102 3.39 2.74 10.36
N THR A 103 2.18 3.13 10.78
CA THR A 103 1.42 2.34 11.75
C THR A 103 -0.07 2.28 11.42
N LEU A 104 -0.62 1.07 11.48
CA LEU A 104 -2.05 0.79 11.53
C LEU A 104 -2.40 0.35 12.96
N ASN A 105 -3.55 0.79 13.47
CA ASN A 105 -4.05 0.33 14.76
C ASN A 105 -5.54 0.04 14.67
N ILE A 106 -5.97 -1.08 15.24
CA ILE A 106 -7.35 -1.54 15.27
C ILE A 106 -7.71 -1.78 16.72
N THR A 107 -8.76 -1.12 17.21
CA THR A 107 -9.31 -1.40 18.54
C THR A 107 -10.56 -2.24 18.42
N PHE A 108 -10.73 -3.17 19.34
CA PHE A 108 -11.81 -4.15 19.35
C PHE A 108 -12.75 -3.90 20.51
N LEU A 109 -14.00 -4.37 20.36
CA LEU A 109 -14.98 -4.34 21.46
C LEU A 109 -14.65 -5.36 22.56
N ASN A 110 -13.93 -6.43 22.23
CA ASN A 110 -13.61 -7.54 23.13
C ASN A 110 -12.14 -7.93 23.05
N ALA A 111 -11.67 -8.63 24.08
CA ALA A 111 -10.29 -9.09 24.15
C ALA A 111 -9.98 -10.09 23.05
N ILE A 112 -8.87 -9.87 22.32
CA ILE A 112 -8.42 -10.65 21.19
C ILE A 112 -7.08 -11.36 21.48
N ALA A 113 -6.77 -12.36 20.67
CA ALA A 113 -5.48 -13.02 20.60
C ALA A 113 -5.06 -13.20 19.13
N LEU A 114 -3.75 -13.18 18.87
CA LEU A 114 -3.21 -13.46 17.55
C LEU A 114 -3.45 -14.92 17.22
N ILE A 115 -3.71 -15.19 15.96
CA ILE A 115 -3.70 -16.54 15.42
C ILE A 115 -2.41 -16.69 14.63
N GLN A 116 -1.77 -17.86 14.70
CA GLN A 116 -0.67 -18.22 13.81
C GLN A 116 -1.22 -18.68 12.44
N THR A 117 -2.06 -17.88 11.79
CA THR A 117 -2.70 -18.19 10.50
C THR A 117 -2.17 -17.32 9.36
N THR A 118 -2.50 -17.71 8.13
CA THR A 118 -2.11 -17.10 6.85
C THR A 118 -2.97 -15.88 6.47
N ALA A 119 -3.45 -15.10 7.43
CA ALA A 119 -4.29 -13.93 7.13
C ALA A 119 -3.41 -12.71 6.80
N ASN A 120 -3.68 -12.08 5.67
CA ASN A 120 -2.94 -10.91 5.21
C ASN A 120 -3.63 -9.61 5.60
N ILE A 121 -2.81 -8.58 5.78
CA ILE A 121 -3.21 -7.18 5.69
C ILE A 121 -2.65 -6.67 4.37
N SER A 122 -3.52 -6.12 3.53
CA SER A 122 -3.19 -5.62 2.19
C SER A 122 -3.57 -4.15 2.09
N ILE A 123 -2.67 -3.32 1.56
CA ILE A 123 -2.91 -1.89 1.35
C ILE A 123 -2.90 -1.62 -0.14
N TYR A 124 -3.89 -0.88 -0.61
CA TYR A 124 -4.05 -0.52 -2.02
C TYR A 124 -4.14 0.99 -2.20
N TYR A 125 -3.65 1.48 -3.32
CA TYR A 125 -3.80 2.86 -3.79
C TYR A 125 -4.85 2.92 -4.90
N GLU A 126 -5.83 3.82 -4.79
CA GLU A 126 -6.89 3.97 -5.78
C GLU A 126 -6.39 4.86 -6.93
N THR A 127 -6.26 4.26 -8.12
CA THR A 127 -5.70 4.90 -9.33
C THR A 127 -6.76 5.42 -10.28
N GLY A 128 -8.04 5.17 -10.00
CA GLY A 128 -9.17 5.64 -10.79
C GLY A 128 -10.49 5.05 -10.34
N ILE A 129 -11.54 5.26 -11.13
CA ILE A 129 -12.88 4.73 -10.83
C ILE A 129 -12.82 3.20 -10.90
N ASN A 130 -12.89 2.55 -9.74
CA ASN A 130 -12.84 1.09 -9.58
C ASN A 130 -11.51 0.41 -9.95
N ASN A 131 -10.42 1.17 -10.07
CA ASN A 131 -9.08 0.62 -10.25
C ASN A 131 -8.23 0.89 -9.01
N SER A 132 -7.53 -0.14 -8.56
CA SER A 132 -6.60 -0.06 -7.43
C SER A 132 -5.32 -0.83 -7.71
N THR A 133 -4.23 -0.33 -7.17
CA THR A 133 -2.90 -0.97 -7.26
C THR A 133 -2.48 -1.39 -5.87
N LEU A 134 -2.10 -2.67 -5.71
CA LEU A 134 -1.53 -3.17 -4.46
C LEU A 134 -0.26 -2.37 -4.15
N ARG A 135 -0.17 -1.78 -2.96
CA ARG A 135 1.08 -1.19 -2.47
C ARG A 135 1.95 -2.28 -1.89
N HIS A 136 1.40 -2.98 -0.91
CA HIS A 136 2.01 -4.15 -0.30
C HIS A 136 0.99 -4.97 0.49
N LYS A 137 1.34 -6.21 0.76
CA LYS A 137 0.64 -7.11 1.68
C LYS A 137 1.63 -7.87 2.55
N PHE A 138 1.18 -8.25 3.75
CA PHE A 138 1.99 -9.01 4.70
C PHE A 138 1.10 -9.85 5.61
N LEU A 139 1.68 -10.92 6.16
CA LEU A 139 1.03 -11.78 7.14
C LEU A 139 0.96 -11.08 8.49
N CYS A 140 -0.23 -11.08 9.10
CA CYS A 140 -0.44 -10.48 10.41
C CYS A 140 0.02 -11.40 11.55
N VAL A 141 1.34 -11.50 11.72
CA VAL A 141 2.00 -12.28 12.78
C VAL A 141 3.11 -11.44 13.40
N LYS A 142 3.65 -11.86 14.55
CA LYS A 142 4.82 -11.17 15.14
C LYS A 142 6.04 -11.30 14.20
N PRO A 143 6.84 -10.24 14.01
CA PRO A 143 6.78 -8.94 14.70
C PRO A 143 5.82 -7.92 14.07
N HIS A 144 5.31 -8.14 12.86
CA HIS A 144 4.50 -7.18 12.10
C HIS A 144 3.16 -6.81 12.74
N CYS A 145 2.58 -7.72 13.53
CA CYS A 145 1.33 -7.52 14.24
C CYS A 145 1.53 -7.78 15.74
N ILE A 146 1.16 -6.79 16.56
CA ILE A 146 1.34 -6.81 18.02
C ILE A 146 0.00 -6.50 18.69
N ILE A 147 -0.43 -7.38 19.59
CA ILE A 147 -1.59 -7.12 20.45
C ILE A 147 -1.11 -6.40 21.71
N SER A 148 -1.86 -5.38 22.12
CA SER A 148 -1.60 -4.63 23.35
C SER A 148 -1.80 -5.47 24.61
N ASP A 149 -1.22 -5.02 25.73
CA ASP A 149 -1.28 -5.76 27.00
C ASP A 149 -2.71 -5.96 27.51
N ASN A 150 -3.61 -4.99 27.28
CA ASN A 150 -5.03 -5.12 27.62
C ASN A 150 -5.81 -6.03 26.65
N SER A 151 -5.16 -6.52 25.60
CA SER A 151 -5.72 -7.39 24.57
C SER A 151 -6.88 -6.78 23.76
N LEU A 152 -7.05 -5.45 23.78
CA LEU A 152 -8.15 -4.77 23.10
C LEU A 152 -7.72 -4.04 21.82
N SER A 153 -6.44 -4.05 21.49
CA SER A 153 -5.97 -3.44 20.26
C SER A 153 -4.89 -4.26 19.58
N LEU A 154 -4.87 -4.16 18.26
CA LEU A 154 -3.86 -4.72 17.37
C LEU A 154 -3.16 -3.56 16.68
N THR A 155 -1.84 -3.51 16.79
CA THR A 155 -0.98 -2.58 16.07
C THR A 155 -0.23 -3.34 15.00
N ALA A 156 -0.22 -2.82 13.77
CA ALA A 156 0.54 -3.37 12.67
C ALA A 156 1.50 -2.33 12.10
N ASP A 157 2.76 -2.72 11.95
CA ASP A 157 3.80 -1.87 11.38
C ASP A 157 3.77 -1.97 9.85
N ILE A 158 3.71 -0.81 9.21
CA ILE A 158 3.71 -0.68 7.75
C ILE A 158 4.90 0.18 7.30
N PRO A 159 5.38 -0.02 6.06
CA PRO A 159 6.49 0.76 5.52
C PRO A 159 6.19 2.25 5.37
N GLU A 160 7.21 3.10 5.44
CA GLU A 160 7.06 4.56 5.28
C GLU A 160 6.55 4.95 3.87
N PHE A 161 6.91 4.21 2.83
CA PHE A 161 6.47 4.47 1.44
C PHE A 161 5.00 4.12 1.17
N THR A 162 4.27 3.57 2.16
CA THR A 162 2.90 3.07 1.99
C THR A 162 1.95 4.17 1.55
N PHE A 163 1.88 5.23 2.35
CA PHE A 163 1.05 6.41 2.13
C PHE A 163 1.90 7.55 1.58
N ASN A 164 2.48 7.35 0.39
CA ASN A 164 3.46 8.28 -0.15
C ASN A 164 2.85 9.37 -1.04
N MET A 165 1.69 9.17 -1.66
CA MET A 165 1.06 10.18 -2.50
C MET A 165 0.31 11.25 -1.71
N PRO A 166 0.41 12.56 -2.05
CA PRO A 166 -0.45 13.60 -1.48
C PRO A 166 -1.87 13.57 -2.07
N ASN A 167 -2.88 13.92 -1.27
CA ASN A 167 -4.30 14.00 -1.67
C ASN A 167 -4.84 12.73 -2.36
N ALA A 168 -4.33 11.58 -1.93
CA ALA A 168 -4.60 10.29 -2.54
C ALA A 168 -5.47 9.43 -1.64
N ILE A 169 -6.27 8.57 -2.26
CA ILE A 169 -7.12 7.60 -1.56
C ILE A 169 -6.43 6.25 -1.58
N TYR A 170 -6.39 5.64 -0.41
CA TYR A 170 -5.93 4.29 -0.16
C TYR A 170 -7.04 3.52 0.54
N TYR A 171 -6.99 2.19 0.49
CA TYR A 171 -7.79 1.38 1.39
C TYR A 171 -6.99 0.22 1.96
N VAL A 172 -7.40 -0.22 3.15
CA VAL A 172 -6.85 -1.38 3.84
C VAL A 172 -7.86 -2.51 3.77
N GLU A 173 -7.40 -3.65 3.30
CA GLU A 173 -8.12 -4.91 3.30
C GLU A 173 -7.45 -5.86 4.30
N ILE A 174 -8.26 -6.57 5.07
CA ILE A 174 -7.79 -7.54 6.06
C ILE A 174 -8.55 -8.83 5.83
N ASP A 175 -7.83 -9.93 5.71
CA ASP A 175 -8.40 -11.26 5.54
C ASP A 175 -9.19 -11.70 6.79
N ASP A 176 -10.16 -12.59 6.62
CA ASP A 176 -10.88 -13.18 7.74
C ASP A 176 -9.95 -14.05 8.59
N GLY A 177 -10.18 -14.08 9.90
CA GLY A 177 -9.38 -14.88 10.81
C GLY A 177 -7.94 -14.39 10.98
N PHE A 178 -7.73 -13.07 10.88
CA PHE A 178 -6.50 -12.42 11.28
C PHE A 178 -6.30 -12.36 12.80
N VAL A 179 -7.38 -12.41 13.57
CA VAL A 179 -7.38 -12.53 15.04
C VAL A 179 -8.54 -13.41 15.51
N LYS A 180 -8.46 -13.91 16.74
CA LYS A 180 -9.56 -14.59 17.45
C LYS A 180 -9.88 -13.91 18.76
N TYR A 181 -11.01 -14.26 19.37
CA TYR A 181 -11.24 -13.90 20.76
C TYR A 181 -10.23 -14.57 21.69
N LYS A 182 -9.83 -13.87 22.75
CA LYS A 182 -8.81 -14.36 23.69
C LYS A 182 -9.23 -15.62 24.43
N HIS A 183 -10.53 -15.76 24.72
CA HIS A 183 -11.08 -16.82 25.56
C HIS A 183 -11.80 -17.92 24.78
N ASP A 184 -11.89 -17.80 23.45
CA ASP A 184 -12.63 -18.72 22.59
C ASP A 184 -11.82 -19.04 21.33
N ASN A 185 -12.17 -20.12 20.65
CA ASN A 185 -11.53 -20.49 19.39
C ASN A 185 -12.26 -19.92 18.16
N ILE A 186 -13.03 -18.86 18.34
CA ILE A 186 -13.79 -18.21 17.28
C ILE A 186 -12.97 -17.08 16.67
N THR A 187 -12.80 -17.13 15.36
CA THR A 187 -12.08 -16.15 14.56
C THR A 187 -12.93 -14.92 14.26
N ILE A 188 -12.28 -13.77 14.16
CA ILE A 188 -12.94 -12.50 13.83
C ILE A 188 -12.87 -12.30 12.31
N PRO A 189 -14.01 -11.98 11.63
CA PRO A 189 -14.02 -11.53 10.25
C PRO A 189 -13.06 -10.35 10.03
N GLY A 190 -12.55 -10.18 8.82
CA GLY A 190 -11.64 -9.11 8.44
C GLY A 190 -12.36 -7.83 8.01
N ILE A 191 -11.65 -6.95 7.32
CA ILE A 191 -12.20 -5.74 6.70
C ILE A 191 -12.13 -5.93 5.19
N LYS A 192 -13.28 -5.97 4.52
CA LYS A 192 -13.32 -6.14 3.06
C LYS A 192 -12.97 -4.85 2.33
N GLU A 193 -12.62 -4.98 1.05
CA GLU A 193 -12.26 -3.87 0.17
C GLU A 193 -13.14 -2.63 0.35
N LYS A 194 -12.50 -1.46 0.29
CA LYS A 194 -13.13 -0.13 0.35
C LYS A 194 -13.96 0.19 1.60
N ASN A 195 -13.96 -0.67 2.63
CA ASN A 195 -14.63 -0.37 3.91
C ASN A 195 -13.72 0.39 4.87
N TRP A 196 -12.40 0.31 4.70
CA TRP A 196 -11.44 1.16 5.41
C TRP A 196 -10.66 2.01 4.41
N ASN A 197 -11.21 3.18 4.10
CA ASN A 197 -10.59 4.15 3.20
C ASN A 197 -9.79 5.19 4.00
N ILE A 198 -8.64 5.56 3.45
CA ILE A 198 -7.70 6.50 4.04
C ILE A 198 -7.31 7.52 2.97
N THR A 199 -7.46 8.79 3.27
CA THR A 199 -7.03 9.90 2.41
C THR A 199 -5.77 10.52 2.99
N THR A 200 -4.72 10.66 2.19
CA THR A 200 -3.53 11.38 2.60
C THR A 200 -3.76 12.88 2.56
N LEU A 201 -3.23 13.58 3.57
CA LEU A 201 -3.31 15.04 3.63
C LEU A 201 -2.40 15.68 2.58
N SER A 202 -2.86 16.81 2.02
CA SER A 202 -2.03 17.65 1.16
C SER A 202 -0.81 18.12 1.94
N THR A 203 0.36 17.75 1.48
CA THR A 203 1.59 18.46 1.81
C THR A 203 2.05 19.11 0.52
N GLU A 204 2.18 20.44 0.52
CA GLU A 204 2.83 21.12 -0.59
C GLU A 204 4.28 20.62 -0.64
N SER A 205 4.62 19.81 -1.63
CA SER A 205 6.01 19.51 -1.96
C SER A 205 6.64 20.81 -2.46
N LYS A 206 7.29 21.53 -1.56
CA LYS A 206 8.07 22.72 -1.92
C LYS A 206 9.43 22.23 -2.35
N CYS A 207 9.54 21.85 -3.62
CA CYS A 207 10.85 21.62 -4.22
C CYS A 207 11.66 22.90 -4.07
N SER A 208 12.78 22.83 -3.34
CA SER A 208 13.73 23.92 -3.37
C SER A 208 14.38 23.94 -4.75
N ASN A 209 14.95 25.07 -5.18
CA ASN A 209 15.65 25.15 -6.48
C ASN A 209 16.77 24.08 -6.65
N LYS A 210 17.18 23.36 -5.58
CA LYS A 210 18.10 22.22 -5.65
C LYS A 210 17.38 20.89 -5.95
N ASP A 211 16.15 20.74 -5.48
CA ASP A 211 15.30 19.53 -5.61
C ASP A 211 14.53 19.47 -6.94
N ASP A 212 14.54 20.58 -7.69
CA ASP A 212 14.07 20.67 -9.08
C ASP A 212 15.01 20.01 -10.10
N ASN A 213 16.15 19.48 -9.66
CA ASN A 213 17.05 18.74 -10.53
C ASN A 213 16.65 17.27 -10.61
N PHE A 214 17.02 16.62 -11.72
CA PHE A 214 16.88 15.17 -11.84
C PHE A 214 17.80 14.45 -10.83
N LYS A 215 17.37 13.27 -10.37
CA LYS A 215 18.19 12.34 -9.57
C LYS A 215 18.64 11.17 -10.43
N LEU A 216 19.86 10.70 -10.22
CA LEU A 216 20.39 9.51 -10.88
C LEU A 216 20.58 8.41 -9.85
N GLY A 217 20.08 7.23 -10.15
CA GLY A 217 20.30 6.04 -9.34
C GLY A 217 20.70 4.83 -10.16
N LYS A 218 21.29 3.87 -9.46
CA LYS A 218 21.67 2.56 -9.97
C LYS A 218 20.78 1.51 -9.33
N LEU A 219 20.04 0.79 -10.18
CA LEU A 219 19.25 -0.37 -9.81
C LEU A 219 20.03 -1.63 -10.18
N ARG A 220 20.07 -2.63 -9.32
CA ARG A 220 20.75 -3.91 -9.59
C ARG A 220 19.74 -5.03 -9.75
N PHE A 221 19.96 -5.94 -10.68
CA PHE A 221 19.27 -7.23 -10.72
C PHE A 221 20.03 -8.29 -9.94
N ASN A 222 19.29 -9.23 -9.36
CA ASN A 222 19.87 -10.44 -8.78
C ASN A 222 20.47 -11.34 -9.88
N SER A 223 21.07 -12.47 -9.49
CA SER A 223 21.70 -13.39 -10.44
C SER A 223 20.72 -13.97 -11.46
N ASN A 224 19.49 -14.28 -11.05
CA ASN A 224 18.46 -14.85 -11.92
C ASN A 224 18.04 -13.84 -13.00
N GLY A 225 17.66 -12.62 -12.58
CA GLY A 225 17.27 -11.55 -13.52
C GLY A 225 18.41 -11.15 -14.45
N THR A 226 19.66 -11.17 -13.96
CA THR A 226 20.82 -10.90 -14.80
C THR A 226 20.99 -11.95 -15.90
N GLU A 227 20.78 -13.23 -15.58
CA GLU A 227 20.87 -14.33 -16.54
C GLU A 227 19.71 -14.29 -17.56
N GLU A 228 18.49 -14.06 -17.10
CA GLU A 228 17.29 -13.97 -17.95
C GLU A 228 17.39 -12.80 -18.93
N PHE A 229 17.71 -11.60 -18.43
CA PHE A 229 17.86 -10.41 -19.27
C PHE A 229 18.95 -10.57 -20.33
N ARG A 230 20.04 -11.29 -20.00
CA ARG A 230 21.15 -11.55 -20.94
C ARG A 230 20.72 -12.41 -22.12
N LYS A 231 19.79 -13.35 -21.92
CA LYS A 231 19.29 -14.25 -22.96
C LYS A 231 18.36 -13.55 -23.96
N LEU A 232 17.85 -12.37 -23.62
CA LEU A 232 16.96 -11.62 -24.49
C LEU A 232 17.70 -11.10 -25.75
N PRO A 233 17.06 -11.17 -26.93
CA PRO A 233 17.47 -10.41 -28.10
C PRO A 233 17.52 -8.90 -27.82
N ASP A 234 18.35 -8.14 -28.54
CA ASP A 234 18.51 -6.70 -28.27
C ASP A 234 17.20 -5.89 -28.47
N ALA A 235 16.34 -6.30 -29.41
CA ALA A 235 15.01 -5.71 -29.57
C ALA A 235 14.14 -5.93 -28.31
N ASP A 236 14.20 -7.13 -27.73
CA ASP A 236 13.41 -7.51 -26.57
C ASP A 236 13.97 -6.89 -25.29
N LYS A 237 15.29 -6.67 -25.18
CA LYS A 237 15.89 -5.92 -24.07
C LYS A 237 15.38 -4.49 -23.99
N LYS A 238 15.16 -3.85 -25.15
CA LYS A 238 14.58 -2.50 -25.20
C LYS A 238 13.14 -2.50 -24.70
N ILE A 239 12.34 -3.44 -25.19
CA ILE A 239 10.94 -3.61 -24.74
C ILE A 239 10.90 -3.89 -23.24
N PHE A 240 11.75 -4.78 -22.76
CA PHE A 240 11.89 -5.10 -21.34
C PHE A 240 12.18 -3.85 -20.51
N SER A 241 13.15 -3.04 -20.93
CA SER A 241 13.55 -1.82 -20.21
C SER A 241 12.42 -0.79 -20.17
N GLU A 242 11.67 -0.63 -21.28
CA GLU A 242 10.50 0.25 -21.32
C GLU A 242 9.36 -0.23 -20.42
N GLN A 243 9.07 -1.53 -20.38
CA GLN A 243 8.05 -2.07 -19.48
C GLN A 243 8.47 -1.92 -18.02
N MET A 244 9.73 -2.22 -17.69
CA MET A 244 10.28 -2.00 -16.35
C MET A 244 10.17 -0.54 -15.92
N ARG A 245 10.45 0.42 -16.82
CA ARG A 245 10.30 1.86 -16.57
C ARG A 245 8.87 2.21 -16.13
N ILE A 246 7.88 1.72 -16.87
CA ILE A 246 6.45 1.95 -16.60
C ILE A 246 6.03 1.28 -15.29
N GLU A 247 6.45 0.04 -15.06
CA GLU A 247 6.16 -0.71 -13.82
C GLU A 247 6.75 0.00 -12.59
N LEU A 248 7.99 0.47 -12.66
CA LEU A 248 8.62 1.24 -11.58
C LEU A 248 7.85 2.53 -11.29
N ALA A 249 7.43 3.27 -12.33
CA ALA A 249 6.68 4.52 -12.16
C ALA A 249 5.31 4.30 -11.52
N ASN A 250 4.59 3.26 -11.95
CA ASN A 250 3.32 2.87 -11.37
C ASN A 250 3.47 2.38 -9.91
N SER A 251 4.62 1.81 -9.57
CA SER A 251 4.92 1.31 -8.23
C SER A 251 5.22 2.40 -7.20
N ILE A 252 5.55 3.61 -7.63
CA ILE A 252 5.74 4.80 -6.79
C ILE A 252 5.00 5.95 -7.46
N PRO A 253 3.67 6.06 -7.32
CA PRO A 253 2.75 6.53 -8.36
C PRO A 253 3.15 7.90 -8.92
N VAL A 254 3.98 7.88 -9.97
CA VAL A 254 4.48 9.06 -10.66
C VAL A 254 4.20 8.90 -12.15
N ASP A 255 4.17 10.01 -12.86
CA ASP A 255 4.06 10.00 -14.31
C ASP A 255 5.20 9.16 -14.90
N ASP A 256 4.90 8.27 -15.84
CA ASP A 256 5.89 7.35 -16.41
C ASP A 256 7.09 8.10 -17.01
N SER A 257 6.83 9.25 -17.66
CA SER A 257 7.83 10.18 -18.18
C SER A 257 8.83 10.73 -17.14
N ARG A 258 8.52 10.59 -15.84
CA ARG A 258 9.44 10.97 -14.75
C ARG A 258 10.58 9.99 -14.60
N ILE A 259 10.39 8.73 -14.98
CA ILE A 259 11.43 7.70 -14.89
C ILE A 259 11.98 7.46 -16.29
N GLU A 260 13.29 7.60 -16.44
CA GLU A 260 14.02 7.27 -17.66
C GLU A 260 15.04 6.19 -17.36
N ILE A 261 15.00 5.11 -18.14
CA ILE A 261 16.06 4.10 -18.19
C ILE A 261 16.85 4.41 -19.46
N ASN A 262 18.13 4.77 -19.32
CA ASN A 262 18.93 5.10 -20.48
C ASN A 262 19.19 3.84 -21.33
N ASP A 263 18.57 3.78 -22.52
CA ASP A 263 18.48 2.66 -23.49
C ASP A 263 19.76 1.90 -23.87
N ASN A 264 20.94 2.25 -23.38
CA ASN A 264 22.21 1.59 -23.69
C ASN A 264 23.18 1.53 -22.49
N LYS A 265 22.67 1.64 -21.26
CA LYS A 265 23.49 1.74 -20.04
C LYS A 265 23.08 0.75 -18.97
N TYR A 266 22.80 -0.47 -19.40
CA TYR A 266 22.95 -1.57 -18.48
C TYR A 266 24.43 -1.98 -18.45
N GLU A 267 25.03 -1.98 -17.27
CA GLU A 267 26.43 -2.33 -17.08
C GLU A 267 26.49 -3.69 -16.41
N PHE A 268 27.32 -4.59 -16.94
CA PHE A 268 27.72 -5.78 -16.21
C PHE A 268 28.92 -5.42 -15.35
N ASP A 269 28.94 -5.89 -14.10
CA ASP A 269 30.11 -5.78 -13.24
C ASP A 269 31.38 -6.27 -13.98
N MET A 270 32.39 -5.42 -14.12
CA MET A 270 33.62 -5.76 -14.86
C MET A 270 34.41 -6.88 -14.20
N VAL A 271 34.25 -7.11 -12.89
CA VAL A 271 35.05 -8.09 -12.14
C VAL A 271 34.40 -9.47 -12.16
N SER A 272 33.07 -9.54 -12.08
CA SER A 272 32.33 -10.79 -11.94
C SER A 272 31.41 -11.09 -13.13
N SER A 273 30.96 -10.07 -13.86
CA SER A 273 29.85 -10.16 -14.84
C SER A 273 28.58 -10.81 -14.29
N VAL A 274 28.46 -10.93 -12.96
CA VAL A 274 27.33 -11.60 -12.30
C VAL A 274 26.17 -10.62 -12.10
N ASN A 275 26.47 -9.33 -11.99
CA ASN A 275 25.49 -8.30 -11.65
C ASN A 275 25.22 -7.40 -12.84
N LEU A 276 23.94 -7.22 -13.16
CA LEU A 276 23.43 -6.25 -14.12
C LEU A 276 22.93 -5.00 -13.40
N TYR A 277 23.39 -3.83 -13.83
CA TYR A 277 22.99 -2.54 -13.27
C TYR A 277 22.27 -1.69 -14.29
N PHE A 278 21.12 -1.13 -13.94
CA PHE A 278 20.41 -0.13 -14.74
C PHE A 278 20.65 1.27 -14.18
N SER A 279 21.02 2.20 -15.07
CA SER A 279 21.07 3.63 -14.75
C SER A 279 19.69 4.25 -14.94
N ILE A 280 19.08 4.69 -13.84
CA ILE A 280 17.74 5.27 -13.83
C ILE A 280 17.85 6.76 -13.49
N GLN A 281 17.21 7.59 -14.29
CA GLN A 281 17.04 9.01 -14.04
C GLN A 281 15.60 9.28 -13.59
N ILE A 282 15.47 10.01 -12.49
CA ILE A 282 14.20 10.52 -11.98
C ILE A 282 14.18 12.01 -12.27
N ASN A 283 13.34 12.42 -13.20
CA ASN A 283 13.16 13.81 -13.58
C ASN A 283 12.32 14.56 -12.54
N PRO A 284 12.36 15.91 -12.49
CA PRO A 284 11.43 16.72 -11.71
C PRO A 284 10.01 16.68 -12.31
N PRO A 285 8.96 17.05 -11.54
CA PRO A 285 7.61 17.18 -12.06
C PRO A 285 7.53 18.33 -13.08
N ASN A 286 6.70 18.17 -14.11
CA ASN A 286 6.28 19.24 -15.00
C ASN A 286 4.89 19.80 -14.58
N GLU A 287 4.38 20.81 -15.30
CA GLU A 287 3.07 21.43 -15.00
C GLU A 287 1.91 20.44 -15.07
N ASP A 288 1.96 19.45 -15.96
CA ASP A 288 0.92 18.46 -16.17
C ASP A 288 1.04 17.22 -15.26
N SER A 289 2.17 17.07 -14.55
CA SER A 289 2.43 15.90 -13.72
C SER A 289 1.38 15.75 -12.63
N PHE A 290 0.73 14.59 -12.53
CA PHE A 290 -0.25 14.35 -11.46
C PHE A 290 0.44 14.24 -10.10
N ASN A 291 1.69 13.77 -10.09
CA ASN A 291 2.53 13.73 -8.92
C ASN A 291 3.50 14.93 -8.91
N LYS A 292 3.38 15.79 -7.90
CA LYS A 292 4.23 16.98 -7.72
C LYS A 292 5.44 16.77 -6.80
N LYS A 293 5.73 15.55 -6.38
CA LYS A 293 6.92 15.24 -5.58
C LYS A 293 8.20 15.58 -6.32
N CYS A 294 9.17 16.05 -5.56
CA CYS A 294 10.50 16.35 -6.07
C CYS A 294 11.24 15.05 -6.41
N SER A 295 12.27 15.15 -7.25
CA SER A 295 13.03 13.97 -7.69
C SER A 295 13.66 13.21 -6.52
N GLU A 296 14.07 13.91 -5.46
CA GLU A 296 14.61 13.32 -4.23
C GLU A 296 13.58 12.44 -3.51
N GLU A 297 12.37 12.97 -3.28
CA GLU A 297 11.32 12.22 -2.58
C GLU A 297 10.90 10.97 -3.36
N VAL A 298 10.84 11.07 -4.68
CA VAL A 298 10.55 9.93 -5.57
C VAL A 298 11.67 8.90 -5.52
N PHE A 299 12.93 9.36 -5.46
CA PHE A 299 14.10 8.49 -5.30
C PHE A 299 14.02 7.70 -3.98
N ASP A 300 13.71 8.39 -2.88
CA ASP A 300 13.62 7.79 -1.55
C ASP A 300 12.44 6.82 -1.43
N ASP A 301 11.28 7.17 -2.00
CA ASP A 301 10.12 6.29 -2.10
C ASP A 301 10.49 4.98 -2.83
N LEU A 302 11.19 5.08 -3.97
CA LEU A 302 11.57 3.91 -4.77
C LEU A 302 12.59 3.03 -4.03
N ASN A 303 13.61 3.64 -3.42
CA ASN A 303 14.59 2.92 -2.63
C ASN A 303 13.94 2.20 -1.44
N SER A 304 13.01 2.87 -0.77
CA SER A 304 12.27 2.33 0.37
C SER A 304 11.37 1.16 -0.04
N LEU A 305 10.65 1.28 -1.17
CA LEU A 305 9.86 0.19 -1.74
C LEU A 305 10.73 -1.05 -2.02
N ILE A 306 11.85 -0.87 -2.72
CA ILE A 306 12.74 -1.98 -3.09
C ILE A 306 13.30 -2.68 -1.84
N LYS A 307 13.82 -1.92 -0.86
CA LYS A 307 14.43 -2.50 0.35
C LYS A 307 13.41 -3.19 1.26
N THR A 308 12.20 -2.65 1.36
CA THR A 308 11.19 -3.15 2.30
C THR A 308 10.52 -4.44 1.82
N SER A 309 10.52 -4.69 0.51
CA SER A 309 9.93 -5.88 -0.13
C SER A 309 10.50 -7.25 0.35
N LYS A 310 11.43 -7.30 1.31
CA LYS A 310 11.89 -8.55 1.93
C LYS A 310 10.88 -9.14 2.91
N ASN A 311 10.15 -8.29 3.64
CA ASN A 311 9.18 -8.73 4.66
C ASN A 311 7.73 -8.55 4.19
N PHE A 312 7.55 -7.95 3.02
CA PHE A 312 6.27 -7.59 2.43
C PHE A 312 6.25 -8.05 0.98
N THR A 313 5.12 -8.58 0.52
CA THR A 313 4.89 -8.75 -0.91
C THR A 313 4.37 -7.43 -1.46
N THR A 314 5.09 -6.85 -2.42
CA THR A 314 4.76 -5.58 -3.06
C THR A 314 4.30 -5.78 -4.49
N ILE A 315 3.90 -4.70 -5.16
CA ILE A 315 3.63 -4.71 -6.61
C ILE A 315 4.83 -5.18 -7.43
N LEU A 316 6.07 -4.94 -6.96
CA LEU A 316 7.29 -5.40 -7.63
C LEU A 316 7.40 -6.94 -7.66
N ASP A 317 6.64 -7.64 -6.80
CA ASP A 317 6.73 -9.09 -6.62
C ASP A 317 5.57 -9.86 -7.28
N LEU A 318 4.63 -9.16 -7.92
CA LEU A 318 3.43 -9.79 -8.46
C LEU A 318 3.74 -10.42 -9.82
N ASN A 319 3.82 -11.75 -9.85
CA ASN A 319 4.12 -12.55 -11.04
C ASN A 319 2.95 -12.64 -12.01
N ASN A 320 2.67 -11.56 -12.74
CA ASN A 320 1.72 -11.58 -13.85
C ASN A 320 2.42 -11.95 -15.17
N HIS A 321 3.18 -13.06 -15.21
CA HIS A 321 3.90 -13.63 -16.37
C HIS A 321 4.81 -12.70 -17.20
N ASN A 322 4.82 -11.40 -16.93
CA ASN A 322 5.52 -10.32 -17.61
C ASN A 322 5.94 -9.26 -16.57
N ASN A 323 6.34 -9.65 -15.37
CA ASN A 323 6.83 -8.70 -14.37
C ASN A 323 8.31 -8.44 -14.63
N HIS A 324 8.65 -7.21 -14.99
CA HIS A 324 10.01 -6.79 -15.32
C HIS A 324 10.79 -6.30 -14.09
N THR A 325 10.15 -6.31 -12.92
CA THR A 325 10.70 -5.83 -11.64
C THR A 325 10.94 -6.93 -10.59
N GLU A 326 10.46 -8.15 -10.81
CA GLU A 326 10.53 -9.25 -9.83
C GLU A 326 11.97 -9.62 -9.41
N ASN A 327 12.91 -9.49 -10.34
CA ASN A 327 14.30 -9.89 -10.14
C ASN A 327 15.21 -8.72 -9.72
N ILE A 328 14.63 -7.60 -9.29
CA ILE A 328 15.38 -6.51 -8.66
C ILE A 328 16.04 -7.02 -7.38
N ASP A 329 17.31 -6.66 -7.20
CA ASP A 329 18.08 -7.01 -6.03
C ASP A 329 17.69 -6.14 -4.83
N LYS A 330 16.86 -6.73 -3.98
CA LYS A 330 16.35 -6.12 -2.74
C LYS A 330 17.43 -5.90 -1.68
N ASP A 331 18.54 -6.66 -1.71
CA ASP A 331 19.67 -6.47 -0.80
C ASP A 331 20.49 -5.25 -1.18
N TYR A 332 20.60 -4.99 -2.49
CA TYR A 332 21.28 -3.80 -3.00
C TYR A 332 20.47 -2.52 -2.80
N GLY A 333 19.16 -2.58 -3.05
CA GLY A 333 18.30 -1.39 -3.07
C GLY A 333 18.52 -0.50 -4.30
N PHE A 334 18.09 0.76 -4.22
CA PHE A 334 18.32 1.77 -5.24
C PHE A 334 19.35 2.78 -4.74
N GLN A 335 20.52 2.81 -5.39
CA GLN A 335 21.68 3.53 -4.90
C GLN A 335 21.91 4.81 -5.69
N GLU A 336 22.19 5.92 -5.00
CA GLU A 336 22.46 7.18 -5.69
C GLU A 336 23.75 7.07 -6.49
N ALA A 337 23.74 7.56 -7.73
CA ALA A 337 24.93 7.65 -8.56
C ALA A 337 25.98 8.54 -7.85
N SER A 338 27.10 7.92 -7.47
CA SER A 338 28.11 8.53 -6.58
C SER A 338 29.01 9.56 -7.25
N SER A 339 29.04 9.68 -8.58
CA SER A 339 30.00 10.56 -9.26
C SER A 339 29.36 11.84 -9.80
N THR A 340 29.96 12.98 -9.43
CA THR A 340 29.71 14.31 -10.03
C THR A 340 29.83 14.27 -11.55
N PHE A 341 30.63 13.34 -12.09
CA PHE A 341 30.84 13.14 -13.51
C PHE A 341 29.66 12.48 -14.22
N GLU A 342 29.01 11.47 -13.61
CA GLU A 342 27.76 10.89 -14.14
C GLU A 342 26.64 11.93 -14.16
N LYS A 343 26.52 12.74 -13.09
CA LYS A 343 25.59 13.88 -13.02
C LYS A 343 25.89 14.93 -14.09
N LEU A 344 27.16 15.26 -14.31
CA LEU A 344 27.61 16.20 -15.34
C LEU A 344 27.26 15.69 -16.75
N ILE A 345 27.55 14.42 -17.07
CA ILE A 345 27.24 13.81 -18.38
C ILE A 345 25.73 13.85 -18.64
N ALA A 346 24.91 13.47 -17.65
CA ALA A 346 23.46 13.51 -17.79
C ALA A 346 22.95 14.95 -18.00
N SER A 347 23.46 15.91 -17.24
CA SER A 347 23.13 17.34 -17.40
C SER A 347 23.50 17.85 -18.80
N PHE A 348 24.68 17.50 -19.32
CA PHE A 348 25.07 17.83 -20.70
C PHE A 348 24.15 17.19 -21.75
N LYS A 349 23.71 15.94 -21.54
CA LYS A 349 22.76 15.28 -22.45
C LYS A 349 21.40 15.97 -22.46
N ASN A 350 20.86 16.28 -21.29
CA ASN A 350 19.59 17.01 -21.16
C ASN A 350 19.69 18.40 -21.79
N PHE A 351 20.84 19.07 -21.65
CA PHE A 351 21.14 20.34 -22.32
C PHE A 351 21.14 20.21 -23.85
N ILE A 352 21.73 19.16 -24.42
CA ILE A 352 21.75 18.92 -25.87
C ILE A 352 20.37 18.50 -26.40
N ALA A 353 19.62 17.68 -25.66
CA ALA A 353 18.30 17.19 -26.06
C ALA A 353 17.25 18.32 -26.13
N ASN A 354 17.43 19.39 -25.36
CA ASN A 354 16.56 20.55 -25.40
C ASN A 354 16.78 21.36 -26.69
N ARG A 355 15.74 21.38 -27.54
CA ARG A 355 15.74 22.06 -28.85
C ARG A 355 16.07 23.56 -28.76
N GLN A 356 15.71 24.24 -27.67
CA GLN A 356 15.99 25.68 -27.54
C GLN A 356 17.49 25.94 -27.40
N TYR A 357 18.20 25.17 -26.57
CA TYR A 357 19.65 25.30 -26.41
C TYR A 357 20.40 24.91 -27.68
N LEU A 358 19.92 23.88 -28.39
CA LEU A 358 20.49 23.46 -29.67
C LEU A 358 20.40 24.56 -30.74
N ILE A 359 19.27 25.29 -30.81
CA ILE A 359 19.12 26.47 -31.68
C ILE A 359 20.12 27.57 -31.30
N VAL A 360 20.26 27.88 -30.01
CA VAL A 360 21.22 28.90 -29.53
C VAL A 360 22.64 28.54 -29.92
N ILE A 361 23.07 27.29 -29.75
CA ILE A 361 24.41 26.82 -30.14
C ILE A 361 24.64 26.97 -31.65
N ILE A 362 23.66 26.55 -32.47
CA ILE A 362 23.75 26.69 -33.93
C ILE A 362 23.89 28.16 -34.33
N VAL A 363 23.10 29.06 -33.73
CA VAL A 363 23.17 30.51 -33.98
C VAL A 363 24.55 31.06 -33.59
N CYS A 364 25.08 30.70 -32.42
CA CYS A 364 26.42 31.11 -31.99
C CYS A 364 27.52 30.59 -32.92
N LEU A 365 27.42 29.35 -33.41
CA LEU A 365 28.35 28.77 -34.39
C LEU A 365 28.29 29.50 -35.74
N ILE A 366 27.09 29.86 -36.20
CA ILE A 366 26.92 30.65 -37.43
C ILE A 366 27.53 32.04 -37.26
N LEU A 367 27.27 32.72 -36.14
CA LEU A 367 27.82 34.05 -35.86
C LEU A 367 29.34 34.06 -35.74
N THR A 368 29.93 33.04 -35.12
CA THR A 368 31.40 32.89 -35.03
C THR A 368 32.01 32.61 -36.40
N MET A 369 31.41 31.72 -37.20
CA MET A 369 31.86 31.47 -38.59
C MET A 369 31.78 32.74 -39.44
N LEU A 370 30.69 33.51 -39.34
CA LEU A 370 30.54 34.79 -40.04
C LEU A 370 31.58 35.82 -39.59
N TYR A 371 31.88 35.89 -38.29
CA TYR A 371 32.93 36.76 -37.74
C TYR A 371 34.31 36.41 -38.31
N PHE A 372 34.69 35.13 -38.30
CA PHE A 372 35.97 34.69 -38.86
C PHE A 372 36.04 34.87 -40.38
N TYR A 373 34.95 34.60 -41.10
CA TYR A 373 34.85 34.85 -42.53
C TYR A 373 35.00 36.34 -42.87
N GLY A 374 34.32 37.22 -42.13
CA GLY A 374 34.45 38.67 -42.27
C GLY A 374 35.87 39.16 -42.01
N ARG A 375 36.52 38.64 -40.95
CA ARG A 375 37.91 38.97 -40.63
C ARG A 375 38.91 38.45 -41.69
N TYR A 376 38.65 37.26 -42.26
CA TYR A 376 39.44 36.71 -43.35
C TYR A 376 39.32 37.56 -44.62
N LYS A 377 38.10 37.99 -44.96
CA LYS A 377 37.84 38.85 -46.13
C LYS A 377 38.50 40.23 -45.99
N ASN A 378 38.48 40.82 -44.79
CA ASN A 378 39.14 42.12 -44.53
C ASN A 378 40.67 42.05 -44.45
N LYS A 379 41.29 40.86 -44.35
CA LYS A 379 42.75 40.69 -44.42
C LYS A 379 43.29 40.65 -45.87
N LYS A 380 42.42 40.61 -46.88
CA LYS A 380 42.78 40.58 -48.32
C LYS A 380 42.65 41.95 -49.01
N VAL A 381 42.65 43.05 -48.25
CA VAL A 381 42.70 44.43 -48.78
C VAL A 381 44.06 45.03 -48.50
#